data_AF-A0A7K2DCW0-F1
#
_entry.id   AF-A0A7K2DCW0-F1
#
_cell.length_a   1.000
_cell.length_b   1.000
_cell.length_c   1.000
_cell.angle_alpha   90.00
_cell.angle_beta   90.00
_cell.angle_gamma   90.00
#
_symmetry.space_group_name_H-M   'P 1'
#
loop_
_entity.id
_entity.type
_entity.pdbx_description
1 polymer ?
#
loop_
_entity_poly.entity_id
_entity_poly.type
_entity_poly.pdbx_seq_one_letter_code
_entity_poly.pdbx_strand_id
1 'polypeptide(L)' 'VFPEEFATYLRSPPIVGTVFDEHHPEIATLDFWESMKQRNRAGDIPDLFPYPASVRLHHLYADHQSSD' A
#
# COMPACT_ATOMS: atom_id res chain seq x y z
N VAL A 1 -11.93 13.11 8.29
CA VAL A 1 -11.96 11.70 7.82
C VAL A 1 -11.88 10.84 9.05
N PHE A 2 -12.71 9.81 9.15
CA PHE A 2 -12.70 8.83 10.26
C PHE A 2 -12.27 7.48 9.68
N PRO A 3 -10.97 7.14 9.69
CA PRO A 3 -10.46 5.91 9.08
C PRO A 3 -11.07 4.64 9.67
N GLU A 4 -11.50 4.69 10.93
CA GLU A 4 -12.12 3.59 11.64
C GLU A 4 -13.47 3.18 11.03
N GLU A 5 -14.19 4.14 10.42
CA GLU A 5 -15.47 3.87 9.75
C GLU A 5 -15.27 3.10 8.42
N PHE A 6 -14.05 3.03 7.88
CA PHE A 6 -13.77 2.25 6.68
C PHE A 6 -13.99 0.75 6.90
N ALA A 7 -13.83 0.26 8.13
CA ALA A 7 -14.19 -1.10 8.48
C ALA A 7 -15.68 -1.40 8.24
N THR A 8 -16.54 -0.39 8.41
CA THR A 8 -17.99 -0.54 8.22
C THR A 8 -18.38 -0.44 6.75
N TYR A 9 -17.74 0.44 5.99
CA TYR A 9 -18.19 0.77 4.62
C TYR A 9 -17.39 0.10 3.49
N LEU A 10 -16.10 -0.21 3.69
CA LEU A 10 -15.24 -0.80 2.66
C LEU A 10 -15.13 -2.33 2.74
N ARG A 11 -15.67 -2.96 3.79
CA ARG A 11 -15.55 -4.41 4.05
C ARG A 11 -16.74 -5.26 3.59
N SER A 12 -17.61 -4.71 2.74
CA SER A 12 -18.76 -5.43 2.18
C SER A 12 -18.53 -5.75 0.70
N PRO A 13 -18.71 -7.01 0.24
CA PRO A 13 -19.09 -8.21 1.01
C PRO A 13 -17.94 -8.74 1.90
N PRO A 14 -18.20 -9.67 2.85
CA PRO A 14 -17.22 -10.09 3.89
C PRO A 14 -15.83 -10.47 3.37
N ILE A 15 -15.75 -11.10 2.19
CA ILE A 15 -14.47 -11.47 1.56
C ILE A 15 -13.58 -10.26 1.26
N VAL A 16 -14.18 -9.12 0.87
CA VAL A 16 -13.44 -7.88 0.64
C VAL A 16 -12.86 -7.36 1.95
N GLY A 17 -13.62 -7.46 3.04
CA GLY A 17 -13.13 -7.12 4.37
C GLY A 17 -11.91 -7.93 4.79
N THR A 18 -11.95 -9.25 4.60
CA THR A 18 -10.81 -10.12 4.91
C THR A 18 -9.57 -9.75 4.10
N VAL A 19 -9.71 -9.59 2.78
CA VAL A 19 -8.59 -9.23 1.89
C VAL A 19 -8.04 -7.84 2.22
N PHE A 20 -8.90 -6.88 2.55
CA PHE A 20 -8.50 -5.54 2.96
C PHE A 20 -7.68 -5.57 4.26
N ASP A 21 -8.14 -6.33 5.26
CA ASP A 21 -7.45 -6.44 6.54
C ASP A 21 -6.13 -7.22 6.45
N GLU A 22 -6.02 -8.14 5.48
CA GLU A 22 -4.79 -8.89 5.21
C GLU A 22 -3.72 -8.03 4.53
N HIS A 23 -4.11 -7.20 3.56
CA HIS A 23 -3.15 -6.48 2.72
C HIS A 23 -2.98 -5.00 3.05
N HIS A 24 -4.01 -4.35 3.56
CA HIS A 24 -4.06 -2.89 3.75
C HIS A 24 -4.70 -2.43 5.08
N PRO A 25 -4.41 -3.07 6.24
CA PRO A 25 -5.01 -2.67 7.51
C PRO A 25 -4.66 -1.23 7.92
N GLU A 26 -3.49 -0.72 7.48
CA GLU A 26 -3.01 0.63 7.77
C GLU A 26 -3.94 1.72 7.24
N ILE A 27 -4.68 1.47 6.16
CA ILE A 27 -5.58 2.47 5.56
C ILE A 27 -6.71 2.85 6.53
N ALA A 28 -7.08 1.94 7.44
CA ALA A 28 -8.09 2.17 8.48
C ALA A 28 -7.52 2.86 9.74
N THR A 29 -6.29 3.38 9.70
CA THR A 29 -5.64 4.07 10.83
C THR A 29 -5.45 5.56 10.54
N LEU A 30 -5.49 6.39 11.60
CA LEU A 30 -5.21 7.82 11.49
C LEU A 30 -3.77 8.10 10.99
N ASP A 31 -2.81 7.33 11.48
CA ASP A 31 -1.37 7.54 11.21
C ASP A 31 -1.02 7.46 9.72
N PHE A 32 -1.67 6.55 8.98
CA PHE A 32 -1.51 6.44 7.53
C PHE A 32 -1.86 7.76 6.82
N TRP A 33 -2.99 8.36 7.17
CA TRP A 33 -3.48 9.58 6.54
C TRP A 33 -2.69 10.81 6.94
N GLU A 34 -2.29 10.93 8.21
CA GLU A 34 -1.41 12.03 8.63
C GLU A 34 -0.04 11.95 7.96
N SER A 35 0.54 10.75 7.85
CA SER A 35 1.79 10.54 7.12
C SER A 35 1.68 10.89 5.64
N MET A 36 0.58 10.50 4.98
CA MET A 36 0.34 10.86 3.58
C MET A 36 0.16 12.37 3.39
N LYS A 37 -0.57 13.05 4.28
CA LYS A 37 -0.71 14.51 4.28
C LYS A 37 0.64 15.21 4.46
N GLN A 38 1.48 14.71 5.37
CA GLN A 38 2.80 15.29 5.62
C GLN A 38 3.69 15.18 4.38
N ARG A 39 3.75 14.00 3.76
CA ARG A 39 4.51 13.78 2.51
C ARG A 39 4.02 14.68 1.38
N ASN A 40 2.70 14.76 1.19
CA ASN A 40 2.12 15.66 0.18
C ASN A 40 2.50 17.14 0.42
N ARG A 41 2.45 17.62 1.67
CA ARG A 41 2.87 18.98 2.04
C ARG A 41 4.37 19.22 1.84
N ALA A 42 5.18 18.18 1.98
CA ALA A 42 6.61 18.24 1.70
C ALA A 42 6.94 18.26 0.20
N GLY A 43 5.93 18.16 -0.69
CA GLY A 43 6.12 18.10 -2.13
C GLY A 43 6.58 16.73 -2.64
N ASP A 44 6.40 15.68 -1.84
CA ASP A 44 6.73 14.31 -2.24
C ASP A 44 5.84 13.88 -3.42
N ILE A 45 6.47 13.32 -4.46
CA ILE A 45 5.80 12.76 -5.64
C ILE A 45 6.05 11.25 -5.61
N PRO A 46 5.05 10.44 -5.21
CA PRO A 46 5.24 9.01 -5.10
C PRO A 46 5.40 8.34 -6.48
N ASP A 47 6.33 7.40 -6.57
CA ASP A 47 6.50 6.58 -7.77
C ASP A 47 5.31 5.62 -7.95
N LEU A 48 4.61 5.74 -9.08
CA LEU A 48 3.54 4.84 -9.48
C LEU A 48 4.02 3.96 -10.65
N PHE A 49 4.17 2.66 -10.40
CA PHE A 49 4.57 1.70 -11.42
C PHE A 49 3.35 0.96 -11.97
N PRO A 50 3.07 1.01 -13.28
CA PRO A 50 1.90 0.35 -13.89
C PRO A 50 2.09 -1.16 -14.09
N TYR A 51 2.92 -1.79 -13.26
CA TYR A 51 3.25 -3.21 -13.32
C TYR A 51 3.63 -3.75 -11.92
N PRO A 52 3.53 -5.08 -11.69
CA PRO A 52 3.85 -5.68 -10.39
C PRO A 52 5.29 -5.42 -9.94
N ALA A 53 5.51 -5.33 -8.62
CA ALA A 53 6.84 -5.12 -8.07
C ALA A 53 7.83 -6.24 -8.45
N SER A 54 7.36 -7.49 -8.60
CA SER A 54 8.19 -8.66 -8.94
C SER A 54 8.92 -8.56 -10.28
N VAL A 55 8.43 -7.78 -11.23
CA VAL A 55 9.06 -7.59 -12.55
C VAL A 55 9.90 -6.31 -12.65
N ARG A 56 10.12 -5.61 -11.52
CA ARG A 56 11.05 -4.47 -11.49
C ARG A 56 12.44 -4.96 -11.82
N LEU A 57 13.16 -4.21 -12.67
CA LEU A 57 14.48 -4.59 -13.16
C LEU A 57 15.46 -4.96 -12.04
N HIS A 58 15.46 -4.22 -10.92
CA HIS A 58 16.37 -4.51 -9.80
C HIS A 58 16.10 -5.86 -9.12
N HIS A 59 14.85 -6.35 -9.10
CA HIS A 59 14.56 -7.70 -8.58
C HIS A 59 15.05 -8.76 -9.56
N LEU A 60 14.83 -8.56 -10.86
CA LEU A 60 15.25 -9.52 -11.89
C LEU A 60 16.77 -9.72 -11.92
N TYR A 61 17.56 -8.67 -11.69
CA TYR A 61 19.02 -8.77 -11.72
C TYR A 61 19.67 -9.10 -10.37
N ALA A 62 18.99 -8.90 -9.24
CA ALA A 62 19.51 -9.29 -7.91
C ALA A 62 19.61 -10.82 -7.76
N ASP A 63 18.63 -11.55 -8.29
CA ASP A 63 18.62 -13.02 -8.27
C ASP A 63 19.75 -13.60 -9.16
N HIS A 64 20.10 -12.92 -10.24
CA HIS A 64 21.20 -13.32 -11.13
C HIS A 64 22.58 -13.12 -10.51
N GLN A 65 22.77 -12.15 -9.62
CA GLN A 65 24.05 -11.90 -8.96
C GLN A 65 24.31 -12.82 -7.76
N SER A 66 23.28 -13.53 -7.27
CA SER A 66 23.40 -14.43 -6.11
C SER A 66 23.73 -15.89 -6.48
N SER A 67 23.86 -16.19 -7.78
CA SER A 67 24.18 -17.53 -8.31
C SER A 67 25.57 -17.63 -8.96
N ASP A 68 26.36 -16.56 -8.92
CA ASP A 68 27.81 -16.55 -9.18
C ASP A 68 28.58 -16.41 -7.86
#